data_AF-A0A2D9CG50-F1
#
_entry.id   AF-A0A2D9CG50-F1
#
_cell.length_a   1.000
_cell.length_b   1.000
_cell.length_c   1.000
_cell.angle_alpha   90.00
_cell.angle_beta   90.00
_cell.angle_gamma   90.00
#
_symmetry.space_group_name_H-M   'P 1'
#
loop_
_entity.id
_entity.type
_entity.pdbx_description
1 polymer ?
#
loop_
_entity_poly.entity_id
_entity_poly.type
_entity_poly.pdbx_seq_one_letter_code
_entity_poly.pdbx_strand_id
1 'polypeptide(L)'
;MAVLVGMGLLLPWIAGCGGDQTRDDDETQYYTDQSSAVFAPEPQPGPMPRGGHGEDDRPVWELGDSGVGVDASGDLAVAQATNGGNTIGGWSIVLTKLGSGDMRRAQELLRVIQDEAGLRQAFIEERSEGLVIAYGNYMGRDAAQVDLERVRKATLMGTTPFENAIVTPPSSSELRGSNPAWDLRTVKERYGKQAVYTLQVGVYGRSDYQTPTAEEMAQFRKAAESAVRDLRADGEMAFYYHAPARSMVTIGVFGERDFDSTVRPAYQSPRLKIVRERFPNNLLNGQGINETIRTESGKETRLQSSQLVSIPEN
;
A
#
# COMPACT_ATOMS: atom_id res chain seq x y z
N MET A 1 -2.74 -70.77 -43.05
CA MET A 1 -1.42 -70.24 -43.48
C MET A 1 -1.68 -69.14 -44.50
N ALA A 2 -1.63 -67.88 -44.05
CA ALA A 2 -1.77 -66.71 -44.89
C ALA A 2 -0.78 -65.66 -44.38
N VAL A 3 0.16 -65.31 -45.24
CA VAL A 3 1.20 -64.29 -45.04
C VAL A 3 0.65 -62.99 -45.63
N LEU A 4 0.79 -61.86 -44.91
CA LEU A 4 0.81 -60.55 -45.57
C LEU A 4 1.61 -59.54 -44.74
N VAL A 5 2.62 -59.01 -45.43
CA VAL A 5 3.64 -58.05 -45.04
C VAL A 5 3.05 -56.65 -45.08
N GLY A 6 3.19 -55.89 -43.99
CA GLY A 6 2.82 -54.48 -43.92
C GLY A 6 3.99 -53.59 -44.35
N MET A 7 3.89 -53.02 -45.55
CA MET A 7 4.78 -52.00 -46.11
C MET A 7 4.50 -50.63 -45.48
N GLY A 8 5.57 -49.94 -45.10
CA GLY A 8 5.53 -48.56 -44.62
C GLY A 8 5.31 -47.55 -45.74
N LEU A 9 4.72 -46.41 -45.36
CA LEU A 9 4.69 -45.19 -46.15
C LEU A 9 4.99 -44.01 -45.22
N LEU A 10 6.14 -43.38 -45.51
CA LEU A 10 6.55 -42.04 -45.10
C LEU A 10 5.66 -41.00 -45.79
N LEU A 11 5.48 -39.84 -45.13
CA LEU A 11 5.32 -38.44 -45.64
C LEU A 11 4.67 -37.58 -44.52
N PRO A 12 4.68 -36.23 -44.58
CA PRO A 12 5.83 -35.33 -44.49
C PRO A 12 5.67 -34.24 -43.39
N TRP A 13 6.78 -33.62 -43.02
CA TRP A 13 6.85 -32.38 -42.25
C TRP A 13 6.42 -31.17 -43.10
N ILE A 14 5.42 -30.37 -42.67
CA ILE A 14 5.30 -28.93 -42.99
C ILE A 14 4.51 -28.17 -41.87
N ALA A 15 5.19 -27.14 -41.33
CA ALA A 15 4.76 -25.83 -40.81
C ALA A 15 3.77 -25.65 -39.63
N GLY A 16 4.11 -24.69 -38.76
CA GLY A 16 3.16 -24.09 -37.80
C GLY A 16 3.79 -23.06 -36.85
N CYS A 17 4.17 -21.91 -37.39
CA CYS A 17 4.34 -20.58 -36.78
C CYS A 17 4.72 -20.47 -35.28
N GLY A 18 5.99 -20.12 -35.02
CA GLY A 18 6.39 -19.45 -33.79
C GLY A 18 5.81 -18.03 -33.75
N GLY A 19 4.85 -17.81 -32.86
CA GLY A 19 4.39 -16.46 -32.51
C GLY A 19 5.43 -15.80 -31.61
N ASP A 20 6.13 -14.84 -32.19
CA ASP A 20 6.93 -13.84 -31.48
C ASP A 20 5.96 -12.98 -30.64
N GLN A 21 5.74 -13.38 -29.38
CA GLN A 21 5.09 -12.51 -28.40
C GLN A 21 6.10 -11.46 -27.99
N THR A 22 6.08 -10.33 -28.68
CA THR A 22 6.62 -9.08 -28.15
C THR A 22 5.93 -8.82 -26.82
N ARG A 23 6.68 -9.02 -25.75
CA ARG A 23 6.27 -8.68 -24.39
C ARG A 23 6.26 -7.15 -24.32
N ASP A 24 5.10 -6.56 -24.09
CA ASP A 24 4.96 -5.12 -23.90
C ASP A 24 5.83 -4.67 -22.73
N ASP A 25 6.88 -3.90 -23.00
CA ASP A 25 7.77 -3.29 -22.01
C ASP A 25 7.07 -2.17 -21.19
N ASP A 26 5.77 -1.93 -21.41
CA ASP A 26 4.96 -0.90 -20.75
C ASP A 26 4.46 -1.31 -19.35
N GLU A 27 4.62 -2.58 -18.95
CA GLU A 27 4.13 -3.10 -17.67
C GLU A 27 4.89 -2.55 -16.43
N THR A 28 6.08 -1.97 -16.64
CA THR A 28 6.89 -1.39 -15.54
C THR A 28 6.59 0.08 -15.23
N GLN A 29 5.93 0.82 -16.13
CA GLN A 29 5.65 2.25 -15.90
C GLN A 29 4.50 2.50 -14.90
N TYR A 30 3.68 1.48 -14.60
CA TYR A 30 2.57 1.60 -13.66
C TYR A 30 3.03 1.66 -12.17
N TYR A 31 4.31 1.40 -11.90
CA TYR A 31 4.82 1.06 -10.58
C TYR A 31 5.34 2.23 -9.73
N THR A 32 5.55 3.42 -10.30
CA THR A 32 6.12 4.56 -9.57
C THR A 32 5.10 5.43 -8.85
N ASP A 33 3.81 5.36 -9.22
CA ASP A 33 2.83 6.40 -8.82
C ASP A 33 1.95 6.00 -7.62
N GLN A 34 1.73 4.69 -7.36
CA GLN A 34 0.87 4.22 -6.25
C GLN A 34 1.63 3.64 -5.04
N SER A 35 2.95 3.51 -5.17
CA SER A 35 3.87 3.17 -4.10
C SER A 35 5.00 4.19 -4.05
N SER A 36 4.66 5.47 -3.95
CA SER A 36 5.61 6.54 -3.62
C SER A 36 6.13 6.46 -2.16
N ALA A 37 6.18 5.25 -1.58
CA ALA A 37 7.27 4.91 -0.70
C ALA A 37 8.52 4.85 -1.59
N VAL A 38 9.16 6.00 -1.80
CA VAL A 38 10.39 6.15 -2.57
C VAL A 38 11.37 5.09 -2.06
N PHE A 39 11.59 4.05 -2.86
CA PHE A 39 12.60 3.05 -2.55
C PHE A 39 13.93 3.78 -2.32
N ALA A 40 14.61 3.50 -1.22
CA ALA A 40 15.97 3.98 -1.06
C ALA A 40 16.81 3.43 -2.24
N PRO A 41 17.62 4.27 -2.93
CA PRO A 41 18.34 3.84 -4.12
C PRO A 41 19.26 2.66 -3.81
N GLU A 42 19.19 1.60 -4.63
CA GLU A 42 20.08 0.44 -4.48
C GLU A 42 21.55 0.86 -4.71
N PRO A 43 22.48 0.44 -3.83
CA PRO A 43 23.89 0.75 -4.00
C PRO A 43 24.50 -0.08 -5.14
N GLN A 44 25.06 0.58 -6.15
CA GLN A 44 25.90 -0.07 -7.17
C GLN A 44 27.22 -0.57 -6.55
N PRO A 45 27.75 -1.74 -6.97
CA PRO A 45 28.94 -2.34 -6.37
C PRO A 45 30.19 -1.53 -6.70
N GLY A 46 30.83 -0.98 -5.66
CA GLY A 46 32.13 -0.30 -5.74
C GLY A 46 33.15 -0.92 -4.77
N PRO A 47 34.46 -0.75 -5.02
CA PRO A 47 35.50 -1.45 -4.28
C PRO A 47 35.62 -0.97 -2.82
N MET A 48 35.77 -1.93 -1.90
CA MET A 48 35.73 -1.76 -0.44
C MET A 48 37.03 -1.13 0.14
N PRO A 49 36.94 -0.16 1.06
CA PRO A 49 38.08 0.24 1.89
C PRO A 49 38.08 -0.44 3.27
N ARG A 50 39.29 -0.65 3.81
CA ARG A 50 39.59 -1.28 5.10
C ARG A 50 39.55 -0.30 6.28
N GLY A 51 38.77 -0.65 7.31
CA GLY A 51 39.18 -0.69 8.72
C GLY A 51 39.20 0.61 9.54
N GLY A 52 38.52 0.57 10.70
CA GLY A 52 38.71 1.51 11.82
C GLY A 52 37.64 1.36 12.90
N HIS A 53 37.96 0.70 14.01
CA HIS A 53 37.10 0.49 15.19
C HIS A 53 37.14 1.69 16.16
N GLY A 54 36.03 1.93 16.87
CA GLY A 54 35.97 2.77 18.06
C GLY A 54 34.67 2.49 18.85
N GLU A 55 34.82 1.86 20.01
CA GLU A 55 33.82 1.56 21.05
C GLU A 55 33.32 2.83 21.76
N ASP A 56 32.01 2.91 22.04
CA ASP A 56 31.48 3.28 23.36
C ASP A 56 29.98 2.92 23.44
N ASP A 57 29.71 1.82 24.16
CA ASP A 57 28.41 1.20 24.41
C ASP A 57 27.78 1.75 25.69
N ARG A 58 26.63 2.44 25.59
CA ARG A 58 25.46 2.32 26.51
C ARG A 58 24.15 2.77 25.82
N PRO A 59 23.06 2.00 25.87
CA PRO A 59 21.76 2.42 25.35
C PRO A 59 20.98 3.32 26.34
N VAL A 60 20.43 4.42 25.82
CA VAL A 60 19.71 5.49 26.56
C VAL A 60 18.19 5.29 26.53
N TRP A 61 17.68 4.13 26.96
CA TRP A 61 16.21 3.92 27.02
C TRP A 61 15.67 3.40 28.36
N GLU A 62 16.50 3.31 29.41
CA GLU A 62 16.01 3.22 30.79
C GLU A 62 15.57 4.61 31.30
N LEU A 63 14.33 5.00 31.01
CA LEU A 63 13.64 6.05 31.76
C LEU A 63 12.14 5.70 31.90
N GLY A 64 11.72 5.46 33.14
CA GLY A 64 10.41 5.89 33.63
C GLY A 64 9.32 4.83 33.76
N ASP A 65 9.46 3.93 34.72
CA ASP A 65 8.31 3.33 35.43
C ASP A 65 7.64 4.43 36.29
N SER A 66 6.39 4.76 35.97
CA SER A 66 5.53 5.54 36.86
C SER A 66 4.06 5.18 36.64
N GLY A 67 3.54 4.34 37.53
CA GLY A 67 2.29 4.60 38.24
C GLY A 67 0.99 4.49 37.46
N VAL A 68 0.43 3.28 37.43
CA VAL A 68 -0.97 3.00 37.10
C VAL A 68 -1.88 3.47 38.23
N GLY A 69 -2.76 4.43 37.92
CA GLY A 69 -3.98 4.72 38.67
C GLY A 69 -5.18 4.40 37.78
N VAL A 70 -5.91 3.34 38.14
CA VAL A 70 -7.18 2.93 37.53
C VAL A 70 -8.32 3.67 38.21
N ASP A 71 -9.19 4.32 37.43
CA ASP A 71 -10.57 4.63 37.81
C ASP A 71 -11.50 4.53 36.61
N ALA A 72 -12.72 4.08 36.90
CA ALA A 72 -13.68 3.50 35.98
C ALA A 72 -14.78 4.47 35.52
N SER A 73 -15.52 3.99 34.51
CA SER A 73 -16.93 4.28 34.20
C SER A 73 -17.26 5.53 33.38
N GLY A 74 -17.92 5.31 32.23
CA GLY A 74 -18.53 6.36 31.43
C GLY A 74 -19.09 5.83 30.11
N ASP A 75 -20.26 5.19 30.16
CA ASP A 75 -21.10 4.86 29.02
C ASP A 75 -21.35 6.07 28.10
N LEU A 76 -21.02 5.96 26.82
CA LEU A 76 -21.66 6.74 25.75
C LEU A 76 -21.86 5.85 24.51
N ALA A 77 -23.09 5.39 24.37
CA ALA A 77 -23.62 4.79 23.15
C ALA A 77 -23.60 5.83 22.01
N VAL A 78 -22.79 5.57 20.98
CA VAL A 78 -22.84 6.31 19.72
C VAL A 78 -23.75 5.52 18.77
N ALA A 79 -24.89 6.12 18.45
CA ALA A 79 -25.83 5.62 17.47
C ALA A 79 -25.16 5.49 16.09
N GLN A 80 -24.95 4.25 15.64
CA GLN A 80 -24.56 3.96 14.26
C GLN A 80 -25.76 4.16 13.34
N ALA A 81 -25.70 5.21 12.51
CA ALA A 81 -26.55 5.31 11.34
C ALA A 81 -26.17 4.19 10.36
N THR A 82 -27.05 3.20 10.25
CA THR A 82 -26.98 2.14 9.26
C THR A 82 -27.19 2.73 7.86
N ASN A 83 -26.14 2.79 7.05
CA ASN A 83 -26.28 2.96 5.61
C ASN A 83 -25.41 1.93 4.88
N GLY A 84 -26.09 1.07 4.11
CA GLY A 84 -25.64 0.11 3.11
C GLY A 84 -24.19 -0.41 3.13
N GLY A 85 -24.04 -1.70 3.45
CA GLY A 85 -23.01 -2.60 2.91
C GLY A 85 -21.65 -1.98 2.61
N ASN A 86 -20.84 -1.86 3.66
CA ASN A 86 -19.49 -1.30 3.64
C ASN A 86 -18.50 -2.20 2.88
N THR A 87 -18.61 -2.26 1.55
CA THR A 87 -17.51 -2.70 0.69
C THR A 87 -16.54 -1.53 0.57
N ILE A 88 -15.42 -1.59 1.28
CA ILE A 88 -14.44 -0.49 1.38
C ILE A 88 -13.57 -0.43 0.12
N GLY A 89 -14.07 0.21 -0.93
CA GLY A 89 -13.32 0.62 -2.09
C GLY A 89 -13.13 2.12 -2.04
N GLY A 90 -12.11 2.60 -1.35
CA GLY A 90 -12.01 4.05 -1.11
C GLY A 90 -11.76 4.89 -2.37
N TRP A 91 -11.66 4.33 -3.58
CA TRP A 91 -11.65 5.20 -4.76
C TRP A 91 -13.00 5.90 -4.89
N SER A 92 -12.99 7.19 -5.17
CA SER A 92 -14.21 7.99 -5.34
C SER A 92 -14.01 9.02 -6.45
N ILE A 93 -15.09 9.56 -6.98
CA ILE A 93 -15.06 10.61 -8.00
C ILE A 93 -15.33 11.95 -7.32
N VAL A 94 -14.35 12.85 -7.28
CA VAL A 94 -14.55 14.20 -6.73
C VAL A 94 -15.35 15.03 -7.73
N LEU A 95 -16.51 15.49 -7.29
CA LEU A 95 -17.43 16.33 -8.05
C LEU A 95 -17.05 17.81 -7.93
N THR A 96 -16.77 18.25 -6.71
CA THR A 96 -16.41 19.64 -6.43
C THR A 96 -15.65 19.78 -5.11
N LYS A 97 -14.76 20.78 -5.04
CA LYS A 97 -14.04 21.17 -3.83
C LYS A 97 -14.75 22.35 -3.17
N LEU A 98 -14.96 22.28 -1.86
CA LEU A 98 -15.59 23.34 -1.07
C LEU A 98 -14.58 24.14 -0.24
N GLY A 99 -13.29 23.75 -0.26
CA GLY A 99 -12.22 24.35 0.56
C GLY A 99 -12.41 24.05 2.05
N SER A 100 -11.91 24.92 2.92
CA SER A 100 -12.14 24.88 4.39
C SER A 100 -13.59 25.21 4.81
N GLY A 101 -14.56 24.91 3.93
CA GLY A 101 -15.90 25.43 3.93
C GLY A 101 -16.84 24.88 4.99
N ASP A 102 -17.88 25.67 5.26
CA ASP A 102 -19.00 25.40 6.16
C ASP A 102 -19.73 24.10 5.79
N MET A 103 -19.68 23.11 6.69
CA MET A 103 -20.38 21.83 6.58
C MET A 103 -21.86 21.99 6.23
N ARG A 104 -22.52 23.06 6.66
CA ARG A 104 -23.92 23.34 6.33
C ARG A 104 -24.12 23.56 4.83
N ARG A 105 -23.24 24.36 4.21
CA ARG A 105 -23.25 24.60 2.76
C ARG A 105 -22.94 23.31 1.99
N ALA A 106 -22.04 22.49 2.51
CA ALA A 106 -21.74 21.18 1.93
C ALA A 106 -22.99 20.28 1.91
N GLN A 107 -23.74 20.23 3.01
CA GLN A 107 -24.97 19.44 3.13
C GLN A 107 -26.09 19.94 2.21
N GLU A 108 -26.24 21.26 2.06
CA GLU A 108 -27.21 21.85 1.13
C GLU A 108 -26.87 21.49 -0.32
N LEU A 109 -25.61 21.66 -0.72
CA LEU A 109 -25.17 21.32 -2.07
C LEU A 109 -25.26 19.80 -2.33
N LEU A 110 -24.95 18.98 -1.34
CA LEU A 110 -25.08 17.52 -1.43
C LEU A 110 -26.53 17.12 -1.77
N ARG A 111 -27.53 17.70 -1.09
CA ARG A 111 -28.94 17.40 -1.36
C ARG A 111 -29.32 17.75 -2.80
N VAL A 112 -28.92 18.93 -3.27
CA VAL A 112 -29.15 19.36 -4.67
C VAL A 112 -28.52 18.37 -5.66
N ILE A 113 -27.29 17.93 -5.41
CA ILE A 113 -26.59 16.96 -6.27
C ILE A 113 -27.30 15.60 -6.26
N GLN A 114 -27.73 15.12 -5.09
CA GLN A 114 -28.40 13.82 -4.96
C GLN A 114 -29.78 13.83 -5.61
N ASP A 115 -30.56 14.89 -5.40
CA ASP A 115 -31.96 14.99 -5.81
C ASP A 115 -32.13 15.48 -7.25
N GLU A 116 -31.43 16.54 -7.64
CA GLU A 116 -31.62 17.18 -8.95
C GLU A 116 -30.72 16.60 -10.03
N ALA A 117 -29.44 16.34 -9.72
CA ALA A 117 -28.52 15.69 -10.68
C ALA A 117 -28.65 14.16 -10.69
N GLY A 118 -29.46 13.59 -9.80
CA GLY A 118 -29.69 12.14 -9.69
C GLY A 118 -28.49 11.35 -9.18
N LEU A 119 -27.46 12.02 -8.64
CA LEU A 119 -26.23 11.40 -8.16
C LEU A 119 -26.40 10.94 -6.69
N ARG A 120 -27.29 9.97 -6.47
CA ARG A 120 -27.70 9.51 -5.12
C ARG A 120 -26.58 8.93 -4.25
N GLN A 121 -25.48 8.49 -4.85
CA GLN A 121 -24.30 7.99 -4.14
C GLN A 121 -23.26 9.09 -3.87
N ALA A 122 -23.62 10.37 -4.06
CA ALA A 122 -22.77 11.47 -3.63
C ALA A 122 -22.69 11.51 -2.10
N PHE A 123 -21.54 11.91 -1.55
CA PHE A 123 -21.31 12.08 -0.13
C PHE A 123 -20.28 13.19 0.11
N ILE A 124 -20.23 13.70 1.34
CA ILE A 124 -19.22 14.67 1.77
C ILE A 124 -18.03 13.91 2.32
N GLU A 125 -16.84 14.29 1.88
CA GLU A 125 -15.58 13.70 2.33
C GLU A 125 -14.63 14.81 2.80
N GLU A 126 -13.95 14.59 3.92
CA GLU A 126 -12.91 15.47 4.42
C GLU A 126 -11.55 15.02 3.89
N ARG A 127 -10.83 15.94 3.25
CA ARG A 127 -9.51 15.72 2.66
C ARG A 127 -8.52 16.75 3.22
N SER A 128 -7.22 16.57 2.99
CA SER A 128 -6.17 17.47 3.48
C SER A 128 -6.35 18.93 3.05
N GLU A 129 -6.99 19.17 1.90
CA GLU A 129 -7.28 20.52 1.36
C GLU A 129 -8.67 21.08 1.76
N GLY A 130 -9.42 20.35 2.60
CA GLY A 130 -10.75 20.73 3.07
C GLY A 130 -11.86 19.76 2.65
N LEU A 131 -13.11 20.22 2.64
CA LEU A 131 -14.27 19.41 2.28
C LEU A 131 -14.40 19.28 0.76
N VAL A 132 -14.76 18.08 0.31
CA VAL A 132 -15.15 17.79 -1.07
C VAL A 132 -16.50 17.09 -1.08
N ILE A 133 -17.22 17.23 -2.19
CA ILE A 133 -18.33 16.32 -2.50
C ILE A 133 -17.80 15.30 -3.48
N ALA A 134 -17.83 14.04 -3.06
CA ALA A 134 -17.40 12.89 -3.84
C ALA A 134 -18.62 12.03 -4.25
N TYR A 135 -18.41 11.14 -5.21
CA TYR A 135 -19.42 10.21 -5.70
C TYR A 135 -18.83 8.80 -5.77
N GLY A 136 -19.59 7.84 -5.26
CA GLY A 136 -19.27 6.41 -5.35
C GLY A 136 -18.12 5.96 -4.45
N ASN A 137 -18.03 4.65 -4.27
CA ASN A 137 -17.02 3.98 -3.45
C ASN A 137 -16.58 2.75 -4.26
N TYR A 138 -15.45 2.87 -4.95
CA TYR A 138 -14.95 1.94 -5.96
C TYR A 138 -13.71 1.20 -5.48
N MET A 139 -13.63 -0.11 -5.76
CA MET A 139 -12.47 -0.93 -5.36
C MET A 139 -11.17 -0.50 -6.04
N GLY A 140 -11.28 0.02 -7.26
CA GLY A 140 -10.14 0.39 -8.07
C GLY A 140 -10.46 1.56 -8.98
N ARG A 141 -9.39 2.17 -9.47
CA ARG A 141 -9.46 3.29 -10.41
C ARG A 141 -10.28 2.94 -11.66
N ASP A 142 -10.14 1.74 -12.19
CA ASP A 142 -10.82 1.32 -13.43
C ASP A 142 -12.34 1.29 -13.26
N ALA A 143 -12.83 0.77 -12.12
CA ALA A 143 -14.25 0.77 -11.80
C ALA A 143 -14.79 2.20 -11.65
N ALA A 144 -14.03 3.09 -11.01
CA ALA A 144 -14.39 4.50 -10.91
C ALA A 144 -14.37 5.21 -12.28
N GLN A 145 -13.45 4.84 -13.17
CA GLN A 145 -13.30 5.43 -14.50
C GLN A 145 -14.52 5.16 -15.39
N VAL A 146 -15.14 3.97 -15.28
CA VAL A 146 -16.38 3.63 -15.99
C VAL A 146 -17.51 4.59 -15.61
N ASP A 147 -17.63 4.91 -14.33
CA ASP A 147 -18.67 5.81 -13.83
C ASP A 147 -18.35 7.29 -14.05
N LEU A 148 -17.07 7.65 -14.17
CA LEU A 148 -16.63 9.03 -14.39
C LEU A 148 -17.28 9.66 -15.61
N GLU A 149 -17.38 8.92 -16.72
CA GLU A 149 -18.00 9.42 -17.95
C GLU A 149 -19.47 9.75 -17.75
N ARG A 150 -20.20 8.93 -16.98
CA ARG A 150 -21.60 9.16 -16.63
C ARG A 150 -21.75 10.38 -15.73
N VAL A 151 -20.89 10.50 -14.71
CA VAL A 151 -20.88 11.64 -13.78
C VAL A 151 -20.60 12.95 -14.51
N ARG A 152 -19.61 12.99 -15.42
CA ARG A 152 -19.27 14.21 -16.19
C ARG A 152 -20.40 14.71 -17.09
N LYS A 153 -21.26 13.80 -17.56
CA LYS A 153 -22.43 14.12 -18.41
C LYS A 153 -23.68 14.47 -17.61
N ALA A 154 -23.68 14.30 -16.29
CA ALA A 154 -24.84 14.61 -15.47
C ALA A 154 -25.12 16.12 -15.50
N THR A 155 -26.40 16.46 -15.67
CA THR A 155 -26.83 17.85 -15.77
C THR A 155 -27.46 18.31 -14.46
N LEU A 156 -27.20 19.56 -14.11
CA LEU A 156 -27.83 20.25 -12.99
C LEU A 156 -28.27 21.63 -13.48
N MET A 157 -29.57 21.91 -13.39
CA MET A 157 -30.16 23.16 -13.89
C MET A 157 -29.79 23.49 -15.36
N GLY A 158 -29.69 22.47 -16.22
CA GLY A 158 -29.32 22.63 -17.63
C GLY A 158 -27.83 22.88 -17.90
N THR A 159 -26.98 22.80 -16.88
CA THR A 159 -25.52 22.90 -17.00
C THR A 159 -24.85 21.56 -16.69
N THR A 160 -23.59 21.37 -17.10
CA THR A 160 -22.77 20.18 -16.78
C THR A 160 -21.70 20.53 -15.74
N PRO A 161 -22.07 20.76 -14.46
CA PRO A 161 -21.13 21.28 -13.47
C PRO A 161 -20.00 20.29 -13.13
N PHE A 162 -20.17 19.01 -13.47
CA PHE A 162 -19.23 17.93 -13.14
C PHE A 162 -18.30 17.56 -14.30
N GLU A 163 -18.24 18.34 -15.38
CA GLU A 163 -17.36 18.09 -16.53
C GLU A 163 -15.89 17.89 -16.10
N ASN A 164 -15.47 18.62 -15.05
CA ASN A 164 -14.13 18.57 -14.47
C ASN A 164 -13.98 17.56 -13.32
N ALA A 165 -14.94 16.65 -13.11
CA ALA A 165 -14.83 15.62 -12.08
C ALA A 165 -13.60 14.74 -12.33
N ILE A 166 -12.98 14.27 -11.25
CA ILE A 166 -11.76 13.44 -11.29
C ILE A 166 -11.87 12.23 -10.37
N VAL A 167 -11.28 11.12 -10.78
CA VAL A 167 -11.13 9.93 -9.93
C VAL A 167 -10.00 10.18 -8.93
N THR A 168 -10.27 9.92 -7.65
CA THR A 168 -9.32 10.10 -6.55
C THR A 168 -9.19 8.83 -5.72
N PRO A 169 -7.99 8.55 -5.17
CA PRO A 169 -7.77 7.40 -4.30
C PRO A 169 -8.52 7.53 -2.96
N PRO A 170 -8.64 6.43 -2.19
CA PRO A 170 -9.09 6.46 -0.79
C PRO A 170 -8.48 7.58 0.03
N SER A 171 -9.28 8.24 0.86
CA SER A 171 -8.71 9.12 1.87
C SER A 171 -7.91 8.31 2.89
N SER A 172 -6.92 8.97 3.49
CA SER A 172 -6.06 8.38 4.50
C SER A 172 -6.84 7.92 5.74
N SER A 173 -7.99 8.53 6.04
CA SER A 173 -8.90 8.14 7.11
C SER A 173 -9.58 6.78 6.87
N GLU A 174 -10.03 6.51 5.65
CA GLU A 174 -10.64 5.23 5.24
C GLU A 174 -9.63 4.07 5.20
N LEU A 175 -8.35 4.40 5.07
CA LEU A 175 -7.24 3.46 5.10
C LEU A 175 -6.68 3.23 6.51
N ARG A 176 -7.29 3.79 7.57
CA ARG A 176 -6.89 3.51 8.95
C ARG A 176 -7.34 2.11 9.34
N GLY A 177 -6.41 1.32 9.86
CA GLY A 177 -6.69 0.01 10.45
C GLY A 177 -7.34 0.11 11.84
N SER A 178 -7.59 -1.04 12.48
CA SER A 178 -8.30 -1.10 13.77
C SER A 178 -7.57 -0.45 14.95
N ASN A 179 -6.24 -0.31 14.89
CA ASN A 179 -5.44 0.33 15.94
C ASN A 179 -4.58 1.47 15.36
N PRO A 180 -5.07 2.73 15.39
CA PRO A 180 -4.36 3.88 14.82
C PRO A 180 -2.93 4.06 15.36
N ALA A 181 -2.65 3.62 16.59
CA ALA A 181 -1.30 3.70 17.17
C ALA A 181 -0.30 2.76 16.49
N TRP A 182 -0.74 1.81 15.66
CA TRP A 182 0.14 0.94 14.87
C TRP A 182 0.15 1.29 13.38
N ASP A 183 -0.63 2.29 12.95
CA ASP A 183 -0.59 2.80 11.58
C ASP A 183 0.71 3.60 11.37
N LEU A 184 1.46 3.24 10.32
CA LEU A 184 2.73 3.85 9.95
C LEU A 184 2.60 5.36 9.68
N ARG A 185 1.44 5.86 9.24
CA ARG A 185 1.20 7.30 9.01
C ARG A 185 1.34 8.13 10.28
N THR A 186 1.02 7.55 11.43
CA THR A 186 1.11 8.24 12.72
C THR A 186 2.53 8.29 13.29
N VAL A 187 3.51 7.69 12.62
CA VAL A 187 4.87 7.56 13.16
C VAL A 187 5.59 8.90 13.18
N LYS A 188 5.51 9.74 12.15
CA LYS A 188 6.20 11.04 12.15
C LYS A 188 5.66 12.02 13.19
N GLU A 189 4.36 11.96 13.47
CA GLU A 189 3.74 12.73 14.55
C GLU A 189 4.30 12.33 15.91
N ARG A 190 4.52 11.02 16.14
CA ARG A 190 5.00 10.49 17.43
C ARG A 190 6.50 10.55 17.63
N TYR A 191 7.27 10.27 16.57
CA TYR A 191 8.71 10.11 16.62
C TYR A 191 9.46 11.26 15.95
N GLY A 192 8.77 12.31 15.51
CA GLY A 192 9.35 13.52 14.93
C GLY A 192 9.89 13.33 13.50
N LYS A 193 10.45 14.42 12.96
CA LYS A 193 10.96 14.50 11.58
C LYS A 193 12.17 13.60 11.31
N GLN A 194 12.86 13.15 12.37
CA GLN A 194 13.95 12.19 12.29
C GLN A 194 13.50 10.77 11.94
N ALA A 195 12.20 10.48 11.98
CA ALA A 195 11.63 9.22 11.52
C ALA A 195 11.54 9.22 9.99
N VAL A 196 12.57 8.68 9.32
CA VAL A 196 12.70 8.74 7.86
C VAL A 196 12.40 7.39 7.21
N TYR A 197 12.87 6.29 7.81
CA TYR A 197 12.81 4.96 7.22
C TYR A 197 12.22 3.92 8.17
N THR A 198 11.71 2.83 7.61
CA THR A 198 11.25 1.62 8.32
C THR A 198 11.60 0.39 7.48
N LEU A 199 11.79 -0.77 8.11
CA LEU A 199 12.10 -2.00 7.37
C LEU A 199 10.81 -2.72 6.99
N GLN A 200 10.49 -2.82 5.71
CA GLN A 200 9.39 -3.64 5.23
C GLN A 200 9.76 -5.13 5.30
N VAL A 201 8.92 -5.89 6.00
CA VAL A 201 9.10 -7.33 6.23
C VAL A 201 7.91 -8.17 5.75
N GLY A 202 6.80 -7.53 5.39
CA GLY A 202 5.68 -8.21 4.78
C GLY A 202 4.80 -7.33 3.90
N VAL A 203 4.16 -7.95 2.92
CA VAL A 203 3.13 -7.39 2.05
C VAL A 203 1.92 -8.33 2.06
N TYR A 204 0.73 -7.78 2.16
CA TYR A 204 -0.53 -8.51 2.14
C TYR A 204 -1.36 -8.01 0.98
N GLY A 205 -1.61 -8.89 0.01
CA GLY A 205 -2.20 -8.54 -1.27
C GLY A 205 -2.21 -9.74 -2.21
N ARG A 206 -2.76 -9.55 -3.41
CA ARG A 206 -2.73 -10.61 -4.43
C ARG A 206 -1.32 -10.83 -4.97
N SER A 207 -0.98 -12.10 -5.20
CA SER A 207 0.32 -12.50 -5.78
C SER A 207 0.42 -12.24 -7.28
N ASP A 208 -0.72 -12.17 -7.96
CA ASP A 208 -0.82 -11.91 -9.39
C ASP A 208 -0.93 -10.41 -9.74
N TYR A 209 -0.79 -9.54 -8.73
CA TYR A 209 -0.83 -8.09 -8.86
C TYR A 209 -2.13 -7.52 -9.44
N GLN A 210 -3.20 -8.32 -9.52
CA GLN A 210 -4.51 -7.81 -9.92
C GLN A 210 -5.16 -6.98 -8.80
N THR A 211 -6.12 -6.14 -9.18
CA THR A 211 -6.92 -5.38 -8.23
C THR A 211 -7.73 -6.35 -7.35
N PRO A 212 -7.51 -6.34 -6.03
CA PRO A 212 -8.24 -7.22 -5.12
C PRO A 212 -9.71 -6.82 -4.99
N THR A 213 -10.55 -7.82 -4.72
CA THR A 213 -11.96 -7.60 -4.34
C THR A 213 -12.07 -6.97 -2.94
N ALA A 214 -13.25 -6.43 -2.60
CA ALA A 214 -13.50 -5.85 -1.29
C ALA A 214 -13.25 -6.84 -0.14
N GLU A 215 -13.67 -8.10 -0.33
CA GLU A 215 -13.52 -9.17 0.65
C GLU A 215 -12.05 -9.55 0.83
N GLU A 216 -11.31 -9.69 -0.28
CA GLU A 216 -9.87 -9.94 -0.25
C GLU A 216 -9.13 -8.78 0.44
N MET A 217 -9.46 -7.52 0.12
CA MET A 217 -8.88 -6.36 0.79
C MET A 217 -9.13 -6.37 2.29
N ALA A 218 -10.35 -6.68 2.72
CA ALA A 218 -10.67 -6.80 4.15
C ALA A 218 -9.83 -7.90 4.81
N GLN A 219 -9.64 -9.04 4.14
CA GLN A 219 -8.78 -10.13 4.62
C GLN A 219 -7.32 -9.70 4.70
N PHE A 220 -6.78 -9.04 3.68
CA PHE A 220 -5.39 -8.57 3.67
C PHE A 220 -5.11 -7.54 4.77
N ARG A 221 -6.03 -6.59 4.98
CA ARG A 221 -5.91 -5.61 6.07
C ARG A 221 -5.91 -6.30 7.43
N LYS A 222 -6.88 -7.20 7.67
CA LYS A 222 -6.96 -7.98 8.90
C LYS A 222 -5.72 -8.83 9.14
N ALA A 223 -5.18 -9.47 8.10
CA ALA A 223 -3.98 -10.29 8.19
C ALA A 223 -2.74 -9.45 8.51
N ALA A 224 -2.57 -8.29 7.86
CA ALA A 224 -1.47 -7.38 8.15
C ALA A 224 -1.53 -6.86 9.60
N GLU A 225 -2.71 -6.48 10.09
CA GLU A 225 -2.90 -6.06 11.47
C GLU A 225 -2.63 -7.18 12.49
N SER A 226 -3.01 -8.42 12.16
CA SER A 226 -2.69 -9.59 12.99
C SER A 226 -1.18 -9.81 13.05
N ALA A 227 -0.49 -9.75 11.92
CA ALA A 227 0.96 -9.93 11.89
C ALA A 227 1.71 -8.84 12.69
N VAL A 228 1.24 -7.58 12.63
CA VAL A 228 1.78 -6.51 13.49
C VAL A 228 1.54 -6.82 14.96
N ARG A 229 0.36 -7.32 15.32
CA ARG A 229 0.06 -7.70 16.71
C ARG A 229 1.01 -8.77 17.21
N ASP A 230 1.26 -9.80 16.41
CA ASP A 230 2.13 -10.92 16.76
C ASP A 230 3.58 -10.43 16.91
N LEU A 231 4.09 -9.64 15.95
CA LEU A 231 5.43 -9.03 16.05
C LEU A 231 5.58 -8.14 17.30
N ARG A 232 4.55 -7.38 17.66
CA ARG A 232 4.57 -6.56 18.87
C ARG A 232 4.51 -7.38 20.15
N ALA A 233 3.81 -8.52 20.14
CA ALA A 233 3.83 -9.47 21.24
C ALA A 233 5.23 -10.08 21.44
N ASP A 234 5.98 -10.25 20.36
CA ASP A 234 7.39 -10.69 20.37
C ASP A 234 8.37 -9.56 20.75
N GLY A 235 7.86 -8.36 21.08
CA GLY A 235 8.66 -7.21 21.53
C GLY A 235 9.19 -6.33 20.39
N GLU A 236 8.77 -6.56 19.15
CA GLU A 236 9.19 -5.74 18.02
C GLU A 236 8.40 -4.44 17.90
N MET A 237 9.07 -3.39 17.44
CA MET A 237 8.42 -2.14 17.06
C MET A 237 7.82 -2.27 15.65
N ALA A 238 6.67 -2.95 15.53
CA ALA A 238 6.01 -3.16 14.25
C ALA A 238 4.86 -2.18 13.97
N PHE A 239 4.63 -1.92 12.68
CA PHE A 239 3.59 -1.05 12.14
C PHE A 239 2.94 -1.67 10.90
N TYR A 240 1.69 -1.29 10.62
CA TYR A 240 1.04 -1.58 9.35
C TYR A 240 0.86 -0.31 8.54
N TYR A 241 0.79 -0.45 7.22
CA TYR A 241 0.36 0.60 6.31
C TYR A 241 -0.60 0.01 5.28
N HIS A 242 -1.83 0.52 5.20
CA HIS A 242 -2.80 0.07 4.20
C HIS A 242 -2.74 0.97 2.97
N ALA A 243 -2.19 0.48 1.87
CA ALA A 243 -2.36 1.09 0.56
C ALA A 243 -3.75 0.74 -0.03
N PRO A 244 -4.18 1.41 -1.11
CA PRO A 244 -5.46 1.12 -1.76
C PRO A 244 -5.63 -0.35 -2.18
N ALA A 245 -4.56 -1.00 -2.68
CA ALA A 245 -4.62 -2.36 -3.23
C ALA A 245 -3.82 -3.42 -2.44
N ARG A 246 -3.10 -3.03 -1.37
CA ARG A 246 -2.30 -3.94 -0.54
C ARG A 246 -2.02 -3.35 0.82
N SER A 247 -1.64 -4.17 1.79
CA SER A 247 -1.14 -3.73 3.08
C SER A 247 0.33 -4.08 3.22
N MET A 248 1.09 -3.27 3.95
CA MET A 248 2.49 -3.50 4.24
C MET A 248 2.66 -3.64 5.76
N VAL A 249 3.59 -4.49 6.17
CA VAL A 249 4.02 -4.66 7.55
C VAL A 249 5.48 -4.28 7.63
N THR A 250 5.79 -3.36 8.54
CA THR A 250 7.13 -2.81 8.70
C THR A 250 7.59 -2.88 10.15
N ILE A 251 8.90 -2.89 10.37
CA ILE A 251 9.54 -2.96 11.67
C ILE A 251 10.55 -1.82 11.82
N GLY A 252 10.51 -1.18 12.99
CA GLY A 252 11.44 -0.16 13.43
C GLY A 252 11.19 1.21 12.80
N VAL A 253 11.79 2.21 13.43
CA VAL A 253 11.84 3.60 12.95
C VAL A 253 13.30 4.01 12.89
N PHE A 254 13.77 4.37 11.71
CA PHE A 254 15.16 4.69 11.41
C PHE A 254 15.28 6.10 10.85
N GLY A 255 16.35 6.80 11.19
CA GLY A 255 16.64 8.14 10.66
C GLY A 255 17.81 8.13 9.70
N GLU A 256 18.21 9.32 9.25
CA GLU A 256 19.38 9.51 8.37
C GLU A 256 20.69 9.01 9.01
N ARG A 257 20.77 9.00 10.35
CA ARG A 257 21.92 8.46 11.08
C ARG A 257 22.00 6.94 11.05
N ASP A 258 20.94 6.26 10.61
CA ASP A 258 20.88 4.80 10.58
C ASP A 258 21.16 4.22 9.22
N PHE A 259 20.93 5.01 8.18
CA PHE A 259 21.12 4.61 6.81
C PHE A 259 21.57 5.81 5.99
N ASP A 260 22.76 5.68 5.40
CA ASP A 260 23.30 6.66 4.45
C ASP A 260 23.70 5.96 3.16
N SER A 261 22.93 6.21 2.10
CA SER A 261 23.17 5.68 0.76
C SER A 261 24.21 6.45 -0.04
N THR A 262 24.71 7.59 0.47
CA THR A 262 25.70 8.42 -0.22
C THR A 262 27.12 7.88 -0.07
N VAL A 263 27.40 7.15 1.01
CA VAL A 263 28.67 6.48 1.25
C VAL A 263 28.72 5.07 0.63
N ARG A 264 29.94 4.57 0.37
CA ARG A 264 30.19 3.27 -0.27
C ARG A 264 31.21 2.46 0.55
N PRO A 265 30.84 1.29 1.10
CA PRO A 265 29.48 0.70 1.09
C PRO A 265 28.48 1.57 1.86
N ALA A 266 27.18 1.44 1.55
CA ALA A 266 26.13 2.19 2.24
C ALA A 266 26.23 1.96 3.74
N TYR A 267 26.23 3.04 4.52
CA TYR A 267 26.34 2.94 5.97
C TYR A 267 25.01 2.44 6.54
N GLN A 268 25.12 1.52 7.50
CA GLN A 268 23.99 0.99 8.26
C GLN A 268 24.37 0.97 9.72
N SER A 269 23.55 1.56 10.58
CA SER A 269 23.78 1.52 12.02
C SER A 269 23.67 0.09 12.56
N PRO A 270 24.32 -0.23 13.69
CA PRO A 270 24.23 -1.56 14.31
C PRO A 270 22.79 -2.02 14.54
N ARG A 271 21.89 -1.12 14.97
CA ARG A 271 20.48 -1.46 15.20
C ARG A 271 19.75 -1.84 13.91
N LEU A 272 20.02 -1.17 12.79
CA LEU A 272 19.40 -1.52 11.50
C LEU A 272 19.90 -2.89 11.03
N LYS A 273 21.21 -3.17 11.18
CA LYS A 273 21.78 -4.48 10.84
C LYS A 273 21.13 -5.62 11.63
N ILE A 274 21.00 -5.47 12.95
CA ILE A 274 20.36 -6.47 13.83
C ILE A 274 18.92 -6.76 13.40
N VAL A 275 18.14 -5.73 13.04
CA VAL A 275 16.76 -5.92 12.58
C VAL A 275 16.73 -6.62 11.22
N ARG A 276 17.61 -6.26 10.28
CA ARG A 276 17.71 -6.94 8.97
C ARG A 276 18.15 -8.40 9.09
N GLU A 277 19.03 -8.72 10.03
CA GLU A 277 19.48 -10.08 10.29
C GLU A 277 18.35 -10.94 10.89
N ARG A 278 17.52 -10.37 11.77
CA ARG A 278 16.33 -11.06 12.31
C ARG A 278 15.21 -11.23 11.29
N PHE A 279 15.01 -10.23 10.43
CA PHE A 279 13.96 -10.24 9.42
C PHE A 279 14.56 -10.12 8.02
N PRO A 280 15.27 -11.15 7.52
CA PRO A 280 16.03 -11.06 6.27
C PRO A 280 15.14 -11.07 5.03
N ASN A 281 13.94 -11.66 5.13
CA ASN A 281 13.06 -11.91 3.99
C ASN A 281 11.73 -11.18 4.12
N ASN A 282 11.27 -10.61 3.01
CA ASN A 282 9.95 -10.04 2.87
C ASN A 282 8.93 -11.16 2.59
N LEU A 283 7.80 -11.13 3.29
CA LEU A 283 6.75 -12.14 3.18
C LEU A 283 5.56 -11.62 2.36
N LEU A 284 4.94 -12.47 1.53
CA LEU A 284 3.63 -12.21 0.91
C LEU A 284 2.58 -13.02 1.64
N ASN A 285 1.60 -12.34 2.24
CA ASN A 285 0.53 -12.97 3.01
C ASN A 285 1.07 -13.95 4.09
N GLY A 286 2.20 -13.59 4.71
CA GLY A 286 2.89 -14.42 5.71
C GLY A 286 3.75 -15.56 5.14
N GLN A 287 3.87 -15.68 3.81
CA GLN A 287 4.67 -16.73 3.16
C GLN A 287 5.89 -16.14 2.45
N GLY A 288 7.00 -16.88 2.39
CA GLY A 288 8.19 -16.45 1.66
C GLY A 288 7.92 -16.31 0.16
N ILE A 289 8.37 -15.20 -0.44
CA ILE A 289 8.23 -14.96 -1.89
C ILE A 289 9.52 -15.34 -2.59
N ASN A 290 9.42 -16.14 -3.64
CA ASN A 290 10.52 -16.38 -4.57
C ASN A 290 10.58 -15.26 -5.62
N GLU A 291 11.69 -14.52 -5.63
CA GLU A 291 12.05 -13.55 -6.65
C GLU A 291 12.99 -14.21 -7.67
N THR A 292 12.67 -14.12 -8.96
CA THR A 292 13.58 -14.52 -10.03
C THR A 292 14.44 -13.33 -10.43
N ILE A 293 15.71 -13.35 -10.07
CA ILE A 293 16.69 -12.35 -10.49
C ILE A 293 17.45 -12.83 -11.73
N ARG A 294 17.81 -11.88 -12.60
CA ARG A 294 18.69 -12.14 -13.74
C ARG A 294 20.12 -11.84 -13.32
N THR A 295 20.96 -12.86 -13.30
CA THR A 295 22.39 -12.77 -13.01
C THR A 295 23.20 -12.96 -14.30
N GLU A 296 24.51 -12.71 -14.24
CA GLU A 296 25.43 -12.97 -15.35
C GLU A 296 25.45 -14.45 -15.77
N SER A 297 25.14 -15.37 -14.84
CA SER A 297 25.11 -16.82 -15.05
C SER A 297 23.74 -17.39 -15.44
N GLY A 298 22.68 -16.56 -15.47
CA GLY A 298 21.35 -16.98 -15.89
C GLY A 298 20.21 -16.41 -15.04
N LYS A 299 19.15 -17.21 -14.84
CA LYS A 299 18.05 -16.86 -13.92
C LYS A 299 18.27 -17.61 -12.61
N GLU A 300 18.29 -16.88 -11.51
CA GLU A 300 18.37 -17.44 -10.17
C GLU A 300 17.10 -17.11 -9.40
N THR A 301 16.58 -18.07 -8.63
CA THR A 301 15.43 -17.86 -7.76
C THR A 301 15.91 -17.76 -6.32
N ARG A 302 15.58 -16.65 -5.66
CA ARG A 302 15.91 -16.42 -4.24
C ARG A 302 14.70 -15.91 -3.48
N LEU A 303 14.72 -16.02 -2.15
CA LEU A 303 13.70 -15.34 -1.35
C LEU A 303 13.86 -13.82 -1.48
N GLN A 304 12.75 -13.11 -1.64
CA GLN A 304 12.75 -11.66 -1.66
C GLN A 304 13.24 -11.13 -0.31
N SER A 305 14.28 -10.31 -0.32
CA SER A 305 14.84 -9.74 0.91
C SER A 305 13.95 -8.61 1.45
N SER A 306 13.97 -8.40 2.77
CA SER A 306 13.36 -7.23 3.40
C SER A 306 14.01 -5.94 2.91
N GLN A 307 13.19 -4.92 2.69
CA GLN A 307 13.60 -3.66 2.06
C GLN A 307 13.40 -2.48 3.00
N LEU A 308 14.34 -1.54 2.99
CA LEU A 308 14.18 -0.28 3.70
C LEU A 308 13.29 0.65 2.87
N VAL A 309 12.19 1.11 3.46
CA VAL A 309 11.21 1.99 2.79
C VAL A 309 11.08 3.30 3.57
N SER A 310 10.66 4.36 2.90
CA SER A 310 10.39 5.64 3.56
C SER A 310 9.12 5.56 4.41
N ILE A 311 9.14 6.27 5.54
CA ILE A 311 7.94 6.53 6.32
C ILE A 311 7.14 7.62 5.59
N PRO A 312 5.84 7.41 5.31
CA PRO A 312 5.03 8.34 4.53
C PRO A 312 4.95 9.72 5.20
N GLU A 313 4.84 10.75 4.39
CA GLU A 313 4.40 12.07 4.84
C GLU A 313 2.89 12.05 5.09
N ASN A 314 2.42 12.87 6.03
CA ASN A 314 1.00 13.09 6.28
C ASN A 314 0.38 14.06 5.27
#